data_AF-A0A0D2QG50-F1
#
_entry.id   AF-A0A0D2QG50-F1
#
_cell.length_a   1.000
_cell.length_b   1.000
_cell.length_c   1.000
_cell.angle_alpha   90.00
_cell.angle_beta   90.00
_cell.angle_gamma   90.00
#
_symmetry.space_group_name_H-M   'P 1'
#
loop_
_entity.id
_entity.type
_entity.pdbx_description
1 polymer ?
#
loop_
_entity_poly.entity_id
_entity_poly.type
_entity_poly.pdbx_seq_one_letter_code
_entity_poly.pdbx_strand_id
1 'polypeptide(L)'
;LFASSFRGAHSRLTRTITQQRIRALVSAHRDRDRKKKGFSSYSRLIHNLYRKQLLLNRKILAQIAISNRNCLYIISNEIRK
;
A
#
# COMPACT_ATOMS: atom_id res chain seq x y z
N LEU A 1 12.53 21.50 9.26
CA LEU A 1 13.39 21.50 8.05
C LEU A 1 13.36 20.11 7.42
N PHE A 2 13.03 19.96 6.13
CA PHE A 2 12.77 18.67 5.45
C PHE A 2 13.92 17.64 5.47
N ALA A 3 15.13 18.05 5.88
CA ALA A 3 16.33 17.21 5.98
C ALA A 3 16.82 16.99 7.43
N SER A 4 16.08 17.47 8.44
CA SER A 4 16.53 17.46 9.84
C SER A 4 16.62 16.06 10.46
N SER A 5 15.95 15.07 9.87
CA SER A 5 16.01 13.66 10.29
C SER A 5 16.99 12.82 9.47
N PHE A 6 17.69 13.42 8.50
CA PHE A 6 18.67 12.69 7.70
C PHE A 6 19.95 12.44 8.50
N ARG A 7 20.53 11.24 8.39
CA ARG A 7 21.73 10.84 9.14
C ARG A 7 23.01 11.23 8.39
N GLY A 8 24.05 11.59 9.13
CA GLY A 8 25.41 11.79 8.62
C GLY A 8 25.57 12.95 7.63
N ALA A 9 26.34 12.76 6.56
CA ALA A 9 26.66 13.82 5.60
C ALA A 9 25.43 14.41 4.88
N HIS A 10 24.31 13.67 4.81
CA HIS A 10 23.07 14.07 4.15
C HIS A 10 22.21 15.08 4.92
N SER A 11 22.58 15.41 6.16
CA SER A 11 21.99 16.52 6.93
C SER A 11 22.98 17.68 7.15
N ARG A 12 24.23 17.54 6.70
CA ARG A 12 25.31 18.52 6.94
C ARG A 12 25.76 19.27 5.68
N LEU A 13 25.87 18.60 4.52
CA LEU A 13 26.37 19.23 3.29
C LEU A 13 25.23 19.62 2.35
N THR A 14 25.21 20.85 1.88
CA THR A 14 24.12 21.39 1.03
C THR A 14 23.93 20.61 -0.27
N ARG A 15 25.03 20.17 -0.90
CA ARG A 15 25.02 19.33 -2.12
C ARG A 15 24.41 17.95 -1.90
N THR A 16 24.65 17.33 -0.75
CA THR A 16 24.12 15.99 -0.44
C THR A 16 22.69 16.05 0.09
N ILE A 17 22.33 17.13 0.80
CA ILE A 17 20.97 17.42 1.26
C ILE A 17 20.03 17.57 0.07
N THR A 18 20.38 18.41 -0.90
CA THR A 18 19.56 18.64 -2.12
C THR A 18 19.37 17.37 -2.93
N GLN A 19 20.44 16.58 -3.11
CA GLN A 19 20.37 15.28 -3.78
C GLN A 19 19.42 14.28 -3.06
N GLN A 20 19.48 14.19 -1.74
CA GLN A 20 18.58 13.29 -0.99
C GLN A 20 17.14 13.78 -0.96
N ARG A 21 16.91 15.10 -0.99
CA ARG A 21 15.55 15.67 -1.08
C ARG A 21 14.88 15.28 -2.40
N ILE A 22 15.58 15.34 -3.52
CA ILE A 22 15.04 14.90 -4.82
C ILE A 22 14.69 13.41 -4.78
N ARG A 23 15.58 12.56 -4.24
CA ARG A 23 15.33 11.12 -4.10
C ARG A 23 14.13 10.81 -3.21
N ALA A 24 13.99 11.50 -2.07
CA ALA A 24 12.87 11.34 -1.15
C ALA A 24 11.54 11.74 -1.79
N LEU A 25 11.50 12.83 -2.55
CA LEU A 25 10.30 13.27 -3.26
C LEU A 25 9.90 12.26 -4.33
N VAL A 26 10.84 11.79 -5.15
CA VAL A 26 10.56 10.76 -6.17
C VAL A 26 10.07 9.46 -5.53
N SER A 27 10.66 9.02 -4.41
CA SER A 27 10.20 7.84 -3.69
C SER A 27 8.79 8.03 -3.12
N ALA A 28 8.49 9.18 -2.52
CA ALA A 28 7.17 9.50 -1.99
C ALA A 28 6.08 9.57 -3.07
N HIS A 29 6.42 10.02 -4.28
CA HIS A 29 5.52 9.95 -5.43
C HIS A 29 5.27 8.50 -5.87
N ARG A 30 6.32 7.68 -6.00
CA ARG A 30 6.20 6.25 -6.34
C ARG A 30 5.41 5.44 -5.31
N ASP A 31 5.62 5.70 -4.02
CA ASP A 31 4.92 5.00 -2.94
C ASP A 31 3.44 5.39 -2.85
N ARG A 32 3.06 6.62 -3.26
CA ARG A 32 1.65 7.02 -3.36
C ARG A 32 0.88 6.22 -4.40
N ASP A 33 1.50 5.91 -5.55
CA ASP A 33 0.88 5.05 -6.56
C ASP A 33 0.86 3.57 -6.14
N ARG A 34 1.90 3.13 -5.44
CA ARG A 34 1.97 1.79 -4.83
C ARG A 34 0.90 1.60 -3.74
N LYS A 35 0.59 2.64 -2.96
CA LYS A 35 -0.48 2.63 -1.94
C LYS A 35 -1.88 2.54 -2.56
N LYS A 36 -2.13 3.23 -3.68
CA LYS A 36 -3.39 3.11 -4.44
C LYS A 36 -3.64 1.69 -4.97
N LYS A 37 -2.59 0.90 -5.21
CA LYS A 37 -2.68 -0.51 -5.67
C LYS A 37 -2.67 -1.54 -4.53
N GLY A 38 -2.20 -1.16 -3.33
CA GLY A 38 -1.91 -2.09 -2.24
C GLY A 38 -2.97 -2.23 -1.13
N PHE A 39 -3.95 -1.33 -1.03
CA PHE A 39 -4.88 -1.32 0.11
C PHE A 39 -6.34 -1.11 -0.31
N SER A 40 -6.94 -2.10 -0.98
CA SER A 40 -8.38 -2.29 -0.81
C SER A 40 -8.58 -2.69 0.65
N SER A 41 -9.12 -1.77 1.46
CA SER A 41 -9.37 -2.04 2.88
C SER A 41 -10.21 -3.31 3.00
N TYR A 42 -9.81 -4.21 3.90
CA TYR A 42 -10.50 -5.47 4.16
C TYR A 42 -12.02 -5.26 4.26
N SER A 43 -12.45 -4.23 4.98
CA SER A 43 -13.86 -3.84 5.13
C SER A 43 -14.57 -3.53 3.81
N ARG A 44 -13.91 -2.87 2.84
CA ARG A 44 -14.49 -2.54 1.53
C ARG A 44 -14.58 -3.78 0.63
N LEU A 45 -13.60 -4.68 0.73
CA LEU A 45 -13.63 -5.98 0.07
C LEU A 45 -14.77 -6.84 0.63
N ILE A 46 -14.91 -6.92 1.95
CA ILE A 46 -16.01 -7.64 2.63
C ILE A 46 -17.37 -7.06 2.26
N HIS A 47 -17.50 -5.72 2.22
CA HIS A 47 -18.75 -5.06 1.83
C HIS A 47 -19.15 -5.38 0.38
N ASN A 48 -18.20 -5.34 -0.55
CA ASN A 48 -18.45 -5.68 -1.95
C ASN A 48 -18.80 -7.17 -2.14
N LEU A 49 -18.14 -8.06 -1.40
CA LEU A 49 -18.43 -9.50 -1.41
C LEU A 49 -19.83 -9.81 -0.87
N TYR A 50 -20.24 -9.13 0.20
CA TYR A 50 -21.58 -9.25 0.74
C TYR A 50 -22.64 -8.73 -0.24
N ARG A 51 -22.39 -7.58 -0.89
CA ARG A 51 -23.27 -7.00 -1.92
C ARG A 51 -23.40 -7.86 -3.18
N LYS A 52 -22.32 -8.55 -3.61
CA LYS A 52 -22.35 -9.50 -4.74
C LYS A 52 -22.93 -10.88 -4.37
N GLN A 53 -23.54 -11.04 -3.19
CA GLN A 53 -24.21 -12.27 -2.74
C GLN A 53 -23.31 -13.53 -2.70
N LEU A 54 -21.98 -13.37 -2.69
CA LEU A 54 -21.05 -14.47 -2.48
C LEU A 54 -21.17 -14.91 -1.02
N LEU A 55 -21.89 -16.02 -0.78
CA LEU A 55 -22.13 -16.68 0.52
C LEU A 55 -20.84 -17.28 1.15
N LEU A 56 -19.70 -16.60 1.01
CA LEU A 56 -18.46 -16.99 1.65
C LEU A 56 -18.48 -16.57 3.13
N ASN A 57 -18.35 -17.56 4.01
CA ASN A 57 -18.26 -17.33 5.44
C ASN A 57 -17.05 -16.41 5.75
N ARG A 58 -17.28 -15.35 6.54
CA ARG A 58 -16.25 -14.37 6.92
C ARG A 58 -15.01 -15.03 7.55
N LYS A 59 -15.18 -16.17 8.24
CA LYS A 59 -14.07 -16.96 8.80
C LYS A 59 -13.16 -17.55 7.72
N ILE A 60 -13.76 -18.16 6.69
CA ILE A 60 -13.03 -18.81 5.58
C ILE A 60 -12.24 -17.74 4.79
N LEU A 61 -12.86 -16.60 4.53
CA LEU A 61 -12.21 -15.52 3.80
C LEU A 61 -11.05 -14.87 4.58
N ALA A 62 -11.21 -14.69 5.90
CA ALA A 62 -10.13 -14.23 6.76
C ALA A 62 -8.96 -15.23 6.77
N GLN A 63 -9.25 -16.53 6.87
CA GLN A 63 -8.24 -17.58 6.78
C GLN A 63 -7.51 -17.59 5.43
N ILE A 64 -8.23 -17.41 4.32
CA ILE A 64 -7.65 -17.32 2.98
C ILE A 64 -6.75 -16.08 2.85
N ALA A 65 -7.18 -14.94 3.39
CA ALA A 65 -6.40 -13.69 3.37
C ALA A 65 -5.14 -13.77 4.25
N ILE A 66 -5.21 -14.50 5.37
CA ILE A 66 -4.07 -14.76 6.26
C ILE A 66 -3.11 -15.78 5.62
N SER A 67 -3.65 -16.83 5.01
CA SER A 67 -2.90 -17.91 4.37
C SER A 67 -2.15 -17.44 3.12
N ASN A 68 -2.70 -16.48 2.36
CA ASN A 68 -2.08 -15.99 1.14
C ASN A 68 -2.13 -14.46 1.00
N ARG A 69 -0.94 -13.85 1.06
CA ARG A 69 -0.71 -12.39 0.99
C ARG A 69 -1.26 -11.72 -0.27
N ASN A 70 -1.37 -12.46 -1.38
CA ASN A 70 -1.84 -11.94 -2.67
C ASN A 70 -3.31 -12.24 -2.95
N CYS A 71 -3.99 -13.01 -2.10
CA CYS A 71 -5.34 -13.47 -2.37
C CYS A 71 -6.35 -12.31 -2.50
N LEU A 72 -6.24 -11.32 -1.62
CA LEU A 72 -7.10 -10.13 -1.66
C LEU A 72 -6.96 -9.34 -2.98
N TYR A 73 -5.77 -9.33 -3.59
CA TYR A 73 -5.53 -8.67 -4.88
C TYR A 73 -6.20 -9.42 -6.04
N ILE A 74 -6.12 -10.75 -6.05
CA ILE A 74 -6.75 -11.60 -7.07
C ILE A 74 -8.27 -11.51 -6.97
N ILE A 75 -8.83 -11.66 -5.77
CA ILE A 75 -10.27 -11.50 -5.52
C ILE A 75 -10.74 -10.10 -5.91
N SER A 76 -9.95 -9.07 -5.58
CA SER A 76 -10.30 -7.69 -5.95
C SER A 76 -10.26 -7.45 -7.46
N ASN A 77 -9.41 -8.14 -8.22
CA ASN A 77 -9.39 -8.04 -9.68
C ASN A 77 -10.55 -8.80 -10.31
N GLU A 78 -10.90 -9.99 -9.81
CA GLU A 78 -12.06 -10.78 -10.24
C GLU A 78 -13.39 -10.05 -9.96
N ILE A 79 -13.51 -9.37 -8.82
CA ILE A 79 -14.71 -8.57 -8.51
C ILE A 79 -14.85 -7.34 -9.43
N ARG A 80 -13.72 -6.79 -9.89
CA ARG A 80 -13.66 -5.56 -10.70
C ARG A 80 -13.78 -5.83 -12.20
N LYS A 81 -13.60 -7.08 -12.63
CA LYS A 81 -14.00 -7.57 -13.95
C LYS A 81 -15.53 -7.69 -14.00
#